data_AF-A0A933LM84-F1
#
_entry.id   AF-A0A933LM84-F1
#
_cell.length_a   1.000
_cell.length_b   1.000
_cell.length_c   1.000
_cell.angle_alpha   90.00
_cell.angle_beta   90.00
_cell.angle_gamma   90.00
#
_symmetry.space_group_name_H-M   'P 1'
#
loop_
_entity.id
_entity.type
_entity.pdbx_description
1 polymer ?
#
loop_
_entity_poly.entity_id
_entity_poly.type
_entity_poly.pdbx_seq_one_letter_code
_entity_poly.pdbx_strand_id
1 'polypeptide(L)'
;MPKGTASEAAGGAVFAFGRHRPRIHPTAFITPGTYIVGRVTIKARASVWFGAVLRGDFGRIEIGEGSLIEDNVVLHGDVVVGKHCVVGHGAILHGCSLGDRAVIGANAVVFDGAVVGAGALVAAGSVVYPRTRVARRTVFRNSTGGNPPSIAAVGDRLRHWRAESYTPIISAYRRGWNVRQGVIPRSPRSRADR
;
A
#
# COMPACT_ATOMS: atom_id res chain seq x y z
N MET A 1 20.17 5.63 -30.74
CA MET A 1 18.82 5.68 -30.13
C MET A 1 18.44 4.29 -29.63
N PRO A 2 18.51 3.96 -28.32
CA PRO A 2 18.05 2.67 -27.87
C PRO A 2 16.51 2.66 -27.77
N LYS A 3 15.89 1.69 -28.46
CA LYS A 3 14.45 1.40 -28.50
C LYS A 3 14.04 0.43 -27.38
N GLY A 4 12.85 0.65 -26.81
CA GLY A 4 12.06 -0.34 -26.03
C GLY A 4 12.47 -0.50 -24.55
N THR A 5 11.60 -0.64 -23.56
CA THR A 5 10.14 -0.74 -23.48
C THR A 5 9.74 -0.20 -22.10
N ALA A 6 9.21 1.01 -22.00
CA ALA A 6 8.46 1.40 -20.82
C ALA A 6 7.09 0.72 -20.97
N SER A 7 6.89 -0.38 -20.26
CA SER A 7 5.55 -0.94 -20.07
C SER A 7 4.65 0.22 -19.64
N GLU A 8 3.62 0.52 -20.44
CA GLU A 8 2.49 1.37 -20.04
C GLU A 8 1.83 0.71 -18.83
N ALA A 9 2.41 0.89 -17.65
CA ALA A 9 1.73 0.58 -16.40
C ALA A 9 0.60 1.61 -16.32
N ALA A 10 -0.58 1.18 -16.77
CA ALA A 10 -1.81 1.96 -16.85
C ALA A 10 -1.89 2.97 -15.71
N GLY A 11 -1.80 4.26 -16.04
CA GLY A 11 -2.08 5.39 -15.17
C GLY A 11 -0.91 6.04 -14.41
N GLY A 12 0.05 5.30 -13.87
CA GLY A 12 1.08 5.85 -12.97
C GLY A 12 2.30 6.47 -13.67
N ALA A 13 2.95 7.44 -13.01
CA ALA A 13 4.20 8.03 -13.46
C ALA A 13 5.40 7.23 -12.92
N VAL A 14 6.13 6.56 -13.83
CA VAL A 14 7.21 5.62 -13.48
C VAL A 14 8.57 6.18 -13.91
N PHE A 15 9.49 6.32 -12.95
CA PHE A 15 10.79 6.95 -13.16
C PHE A 15 11.95 6.04 -12.73
N ALA A 16 13.00 6.00 -13.56
CA ALA A 16 14.28 5.41 -13.16
C ALA A 16 15.03 6.37 -12.23
N PHE A 17 15.87 5.82 -11.35
CA PHE A 17 16.80 6.60 -10.53
C PHE A 17 18.16 5.89 -10.48
N GLY A 18 19.20 6.54 -10.99
CA GLY A 18 20.50 5.91 -11.21
C GLY A 18 20.36 4.64 -12.06
N ARG A 19 20.91 3.52 -11.57
CA ARG A 19 20.81 2.20 -12.24
C ARG A 19 19.48 1.47 -11.99
N HIS A 20 18.63 1.99 -11.11
CA HIS A 20 17.44 1.30 -10.66
C HIS A 20 16.21 1.71 -11.47
N ARG A 21 15.46 0.69 -11.90
CA ARG A 21 14.18 0.84 -12.60
C ARG A 21 13.10 0.10 -11.82
N PRO A 22 11.90 0.69 -11.64
CA PRO A 22 10.78 0.00 -11.05
C PRO A 22 10.44 -1.28 -11.81
N ARG A 23 10.15 -2.36 -11.07
CA ARG A 23 9.70 -3.65 -11.61
C ARG A 23 8.27 -3.88 -11.18
N ILE A 24 7.33 -3.74 -12.11
CA ILE A 24 5.89 -3.84 -11.86
C ILE A 24 5.38 -5.09 -12.54
N HIS A 25 4.73 -5.98 -11.78
CA HIS A 25 4.15 -7.19 -12.34
C HIS A 25 2.98 -6.85 -13.30
N PRO A 26 2.81 -7.52 -14.45
CA PRO A 26 1.76 -7.19 -15.42
C PRO A 26 0.33 -7.24 -14.88
N THR A 27 0.08 -8.05 -13.84
CA THR A 27 -1.24 -8.17 -13.21
C THR A 27 -1.50 -7.11 -12.13
N ALA A 28 -0.49 -6.34 -11.73
CA ALA A 28 -0.66 -5.29 -10.73
C ALA A 28 -1.60 -4.20 -11.25
N PHE A 29 -2.24 -3.46 -10.35
CA PHE A 29 -3.14 -2.37 -10.70
C PHE A 29 -2.57 -1.06 -10.16
N ILE A 30 -2.28 -0.13 -11.06
CA ILE A 30 -1.73 1.18 -10.72
C ILE A 30 -2.76 2.21 -11.16
N THR A 31 -3.05 3.21 -10.34
CA THR A 31 -3.96 4.29 -10.72
C THR A 31 -3.19 5.55 -11.14
N PRO A 32 -3.85 6.50 -11.81
CA PRO A 32 -3.24 7.79 -12.12
C PRO A 32 -2.84 8.65 -10.94
N GLY A 33 -1.86 9.52 -11.20
CA GLY A 33 -1.27 10.39 -10.19
C GLY A 33 -0.36 9.67 -9.19
N THR A 34 -0.13 8.37 -9.37
CA THR A 34 0.87 7.63 -8.59
C THR A 34 2.28 7.93 -9.11
N TYR A 35 3.24 8.03 -8.20
CA TYR A 35 4.66 8.23 -8.53
C TYR A 35 5.48 7.04 -8.04
N ILE A 36 6.15 6.34 -8.97
CA ILE A 36 6.94 5.14 -8.67
C ILE A 36 8.37 5.37 -9.17
N VAL A 37 9.32 5.54 -8.25
CA VAL A 37 10.68 6.02 -8.56
C VAL A 37 11.75 5.05 -8.06
N GLY A 38 12.69 4.68 -8.93
CA GLY A 38 13.92 3.99 -8.52
C GLY A 38 13.74 2.50 -8.20
N ARG A 39 14.29 2.04 -7.06
CA ARG A 39 14.37 0.62 -6.68
C ARG A 39 13.06 0.12 -6.06
N VAL A 40 12.00 0.12 -6.85
CA VAL A 40 10.67 -0.36 -6.46
C VAL A 40 10.37 -1.70 -7.14
N THR A 41 9.82 -2.66 -6.39
CA THR A 41 9.27 -3.91 -6.95
C THR A 41 7.84 -4.10 -6.48
N ILE A 42 6.90 -4.20 -7.41
CA ILE A 42 5.47 -4.43 -7.16
C ILE A 42 5.11 -5.82 -7.69
N LYS A 43 4.68 -6.72 -6.80
CA LYS A 43 4.38 -8.12 -7.13
C LYS A 43 2.98 -8.30 -7.72
N ALA A 44 2.67 -9.53 -8.11
CA ALA A 44 1.40 -9.88 -8.74
C ALA A 44 0.20 -9.47 -7.88
N ARG A 45 -0.90 -9.12 -8.53
CA ARG A 45 -2.19 -8.74 -7.92
C ARG A 45 -2.15 -7.60 -6.88
N ALA A 46 -1.00 -6.97 -6.65
CA ALA A 46 -0.90 -5.79 -5.80
C ALA A 46 -1.57 -4.59 -6.48
N SER A 47 -2.05 -3.64 -5.68
CA SER A 47 -2.67 -2.42 -6.19
C SER A 47 -2.14 -1.17 -5.49
N VAL A 48 -1.90 -0.11 -6.26
CA VAL A 48 -1.42 1.20 -5.80
C VAL A 48 -2.37 2.28 -6.31
N TRP A 49 -2.94 3.03 -5.37
CA TRP A 49 -4.08 3.92 -5.60
C TRP A 49 -3.68 5.40 -5.61
N PHE A 50 -4.66 6.28 -5.86
CA PHE A 50 -4.42 7.63 -6.39
C PHE A 50 -3.50 8.46 -5.51
N GLY A 51 -2.57 9.19 -6.12
CA GLY A 51 -1.65 10.08 -5.41
C GLY A 51 -0.59 9.38 -4.55
N ALA A 52 -0.55 8.05 -4.50
CA ALA A 52 0.48 7.34 -3.75
C ALA A 52 1.88 7.57 -4.33
N VAL A 53 2.87 7.74 -3.45
CA VAL A 53 4.28 7.99 -3.81
C VAL A 53 5.16 6.88 -3.25
N LEU A 54 5.77 6.11 -4.15
CA LEU A 54 6.74 5.05 -3.83
C LEU A 54 8.11 5.51 -4.32
N ARG A 55 8.91 6.08 -3.42
CA ARG A 55 10.21 6.67 -3.76
C ARG A 55 11.37 5.83 -3.24
N GLY A 56 11.87 4.94 -4.10
CA GLY A 56 12.99 4.03 -3.84
C GLY A 56 14.33 4.57 -4.34
N ASP A 57 14.63 5.83 -4.04
CA ASP A 57 15.91 6.49 -4.35
C ASP A 57 16.96 6.28 -3.24
N PHE A 58 16.52 6.16 -1.97
CA PHE A 58 17.37 5.89 -0.81
C PHE A 58 17.49 4.39 -0.47
N GLY A 59 16.37 3.66 -0.51
CA GLY A 59 16.29 2.24 -0.17
C GLY A 59 15.43 1.45 -1.17
N ARG A 60 15.31 0.13 -0.97
CA ARG A 60 14.37 -0.66 -1.79
C ARG A 60 12.96 -0.52 -1.24
N ILE A 61 11.99 -0.53 -2.15
CA ILE A 61 10.58 -0.69 -1.80
C ILE A 61 10.08 -1.98 -2.44
N GLU A 62 9.56 -2.89 -1.63
CA GLU A 62 8.96 -4.15 -2.11
C GLU A 62 7.51 -4.25 -1.65
N ILE A 63 6.59 -4.38 -2.62
CA ILE A 63 5.17 -4.58 -2.38
C ILE A 63 4.81 -6.03 -2.69
N GLY A 64 4.46 -6.78 -1.66
CA GLY A 64 4.09 -8.19 -1.74
C GLY A 64 2.82 -8.44 -2.54
N GLU A 65 2.63 -9.71 -2.88
CA GLU A 65 1.52 -10.15 -3.72
C GLU A 65 0.16 -9.82 -3.08
N GLY A 66 -0.76 -9.29 -3.89
CA GLY A 66 -2.12 -9.00 -3.46
C GLY A 66 -2.24 -7.90 -2.41
N SER A 67 -1.17 -7.15 -2.12
CA SER A 67 -1.21 -6.04 -1.17
C SER A 67 -1.84 -4.78 -1.77
N LEU A 68 -2.51 -4.02 -0.91
CA LEU A 68 -3.25 -2.81 -1.25
C LEU A 68 -2.56 -1.60 -0.63
N ILE A 69 -2.17 -0.65 -1.49
CA ILE A 69 -1.57 0.63 -1.12
C ILE A 69 -2.57 1.72 -1.50
N GLU A 70 -3.33 2.21 -0.52
CA GLU A 70 -4.44 3.14 -0.74
C GLU A 70 -3.96 4.55 -1.11
N ASP A 71 -4.93 5.44 -1.32
CA ASP A 71 -4.74 6.79 -1.83
C ASP A 71 -3.80 7.62 -0.93
N ASN A 72 -2.94 8.43 -1.56
CA ASN A 72 -1.99 9.35 -0.94
C ASN A 72 -1.02 8.70 0.05
N VAL A 73 -0.85 7.39 0.01
CA VAL A 73 0.15 6.69 0.82
C VAL A 73 1.57 7.05 0.35
N VAL A 74 2.48 7.26 1.31
CA VAL A 74 3.89 7.59 1.03
C VAL A 74 4.82 6.49 1.54
N LEU A 75 5.64 5.93 0.66
CA LEU A 75 6.68 4.93 0.96
C LEU A 75 8.05 5.50 0.62
N HIS A 76 8.96 5.49 1.60
CA HIS A 76 10.34 5.95 1.43
C HIS A 76 11.33 5.15 2.31
N GLY A 77 12.59 5.10 1.90
CA GLY A 77 13.62 4.31 2.59
C GLY A 77 13.59 2.82 2.23
N ASP A 78 14.05 1.96 3.15
CA ASP A 78 14.02 0.49 2.99
C ASP A 78 12.69 -0.08 3.48
N VAL A 79 11.69 -0.16 2.60
CA VAL A 79 10.33 -0.60 2.95
C VAL A 79 10.01 -1.96 2.34
N VAL A 80 9.58 -2.89 3.17
CA VAL A 80 9.13 -4.22 2.73
C VAL A 80 7.71 -4.47 3.21
N VAL A 81 6.77 -4.57 2.27
CA VAL A 81 5.38 -4.92 2.54
C VAL A 81 5.16 -6.39 2.18
N GLY A 82 4.72 -7.21 3.13
CA GLY A 82 4.37 -8.61 2.92
C GLY A 82 3.18 -8.82 1.99
N LYS A 83 2.67 -10.05 1.92
CA LYS A 83 1.52 -10.43 1.06
C LYS A 83 0.19 -10.03 1.69
N HIS A 84 -0.77 -9.65 0.86
CA HIS A 84 -2.15 -9.33 1.27
C HIS A 84 -2.25 -8.29 2.40
N CYS A 85 -1.30 -7.36 2.47
CA CYS A 85 -1.36 -6.26 3.42
C CYS A 85 -2.33 -5.20 2.94
N VAL A 86 -2.83 -4.39 3.86
CA VAL A 86 -3.58 -3.17 3.57
C VAL A 86 -2.82 -1.99 4.17
N VAL A 87 -2.46 -1.02 3.34
CA VAL A 87 -1.85 0.23 3.78
C VAL A 87 -2.85 1.33 3.52
N GLY A 88 -3.47 1.81 4.60
CA GLY A 88 -4.64 2.68 4.57
C GLY A 88 -4.34 4.08 4.06
N HIS A 89 -5.37 4.78 3.58
CA HIS A 89 -5.28 6.13 2.99
C HIS A 89 -4.37 7.08 3.79
N GLY A 90 -3.45 7.76 3.10
CA GLY A 90 -2.57 8.78 3.70
C GLY A 90 -1.52 8.24 4.70
N ALA A 91 -1.39 6.92 4.85
CA ALA A 91 -0.36 6.36 5.72
C ALA A 91 1.06 6.63 5.19
N ILE A 92 2.03 6.70 6.10
CA ILE A 92 3.45 6.89 5.79
C ILE A 92 4.24 5.67 6.29
N LEU A 93 4.96 5.02 5.38
CA LEU A 93 5.90 3.95 5.70
C LEU A 93 7.32 4.43 5.39
N HIS A 94 8.16 4.50 6.41
CA HIS A 94 9.54 4.96 6.30
C HIS A 94 10.50 3.92 6.88
N GLY A 95 11.27 3.25 6.03
CA GLY A 95 12.33 2.32 6.47
C GLY A 95 11.86 1.12 7.30
N CYS A 96 10.62 0.64 7.13
CA CYS A 96 9.99 -0.38 7.96
C CYS A 96 9.62 -1.67 7.20
N SER A 97 9.31 -2.75 7.92
CA SER A 97 8.79 -3.97 7.30
C SER A 97 7.45 -4.42 7.89
N LEU A 98 6.53 -4.84 7.02
CA LEU A 98 5.23 -5.38 7.36
C LEU A 98 5.18 -6.88 7.02
N GLY A 99 4.78 -7.70 7.98
CA GLY A 99 4.49 -9.12 7.75
C GLY A 99 3.17 -9.31 7.01
N ASP A 100 2.98 -10.52 6.46
CA ASP A 100 1.78 -10.85 5.67
C ASP A 100 0.47 -10.52 6.39
N ARG A 101 -0.50 -9.99 5.65
CA ARG A 101 -1.84 -9.61 6.13
C ARG A 101 -1.84 -8.54 7.22
N ALA A 102 -0.75 -7.80 7.40
CA ALA A 102 -0.74 -6.64 8.26
C ALA A 102 -1.66 -5.54 7.69
N VAL A 103 -2.30 -4.80 8.57
CA VAL A 103 -3.16 -3.66 8.23
C VAL A 103 -2.61 -2.42 8.90
N ILE A 104 -2.34 -1.39 8.10
CA ILE A 104 -1.94 -0.07 8.57
C ILE A 104 -3.14 0.84 8.37
N GLY A 105 -3.69 1.37 9.45
CA GLY A 105 -4.83 2.26 9.39
C GLY A 105 -4.51 3.57 8.67
N ALA A 106 -5.54 4.24 8.18
CA ALA A 106 -5.41 5.52 7.51
C ALA A 106 -4.65 6.55 8.38
N ASN A 107 -3.80 7.36 7.75
CA ASN A 107 -2.94 8.37 8.38
C ASN A 107 -2.02 7.84 9.50
N ALA A 108 -1.79 6.53 9.60
CA ALA A 108 -0.78 5.99 10.50
C ALA A 108 0.63 6.19 9.93
N VAL A 109 1.62 6.34 10.81
CA VAL A 109 3.04 6.47 10.45
C VAL A 109 3.82 5.31 11.03
N VAL A 110 4.67 4.67 10.23
CA VAL A 110 5.57 3.59 10.66
C VAL A 110 7.01 3.94 10.30
N PHE A 111 7.85 4.11 11.31
CA PHE A 111 9.21 4.62 11.17
C PHE A 111 10.32 3.55 11.08
N ASP A 112 11.53 4.04 10.86
CA ASP A 112 12.71 3.27 10.48
C ASP A 112 13.03 2.11 11.44
N GLY A 113 13.28 0.95 10.85
CA GLY A 113 13.59 -0.28 11.56
C GLY A 113 12.40 -0.90 12.30
N ALA A 114 11.21 -0.29 12.28
CA ALA A 114 10.02 -0.89 12.87
C ALA A 114 9.60 -2.15 12.09
N VAL A 115 9.11 -3.15 12.83
CA VAL A 115 8.60 -4.40 12.26
C VAL A 115 7.19 -4.61 12.75
N VAL A 116 6.25 -4.67 11.82
CA VAL A 116 4.85 -4.98 12.08
C VAL A 116 4.61 -6.44 11.75
N GLY A 117 4.28 -7.25 12.75
CA GLY A 117 4.10 -8.68 12.60
C GLY A 117 2.91 -9.05 11.70
N ALA A 118 2.94 -10.29 11.17
CA ALA A 118 1.88 -10.80 10.31
C ALA A 118 0.49 -10.72 10.99
N GLY A 119 -0.51 -10.25 10.25
CA GLY A 119 -1.88 -10.06 10.75
C GLY A 119 -2.01 -9.04 11.89
N ALA A 120 -1.00 -8.20 12.13
CA ALA A 120 -1.15 -7.09 13.07
C ALA A 120 -1.92 -5.93 12.44
N LEU A 121 -2.56 -5.13 13.29
CA LEU A 121 -3.29 -3.92 12.92
C LEU A 121 -2.62 -2.73 13.61
N VAL A 122 -2.14 -1.77 12.85
CA VAL A 122 -1.80 -0.44 13.38
C VAL A 122 -3.05 0.42 13.22
N ALA A 123 -3.58 0.97 14.31
CA ALA A 123 -4.79 1.79 14.24
C ALA A 123 -4.55 3.09 13.46
N ALA A 124 -5.63 3.62 12.87
CA ALA A 124 -5.58 4.89 12.15
C ALA A 124 -5.00 6.00 13.04
N GLY A 125 -4.17 6.87 12.46
CA GLY A 125 -3.48 7.97 13.15
C GLY A 125 -2.41 7.55 14.17
N SER A 126 -2.11 6.25 14.33
CA SER A 126 -1.04 5.81 15.23
C SER A 126 0.35 6.08 14.64
N VAL A 127 1.34 6.24 15.51
CA VAL A 127 2.75 6.43 15.15
C VAL A 127 3.57 5.28 15.74
N VAL A 128 4.02 4.36 14.90
CA VAL A 128 4.94 3.29 15.29
C VAL A 128 6.37 3.85 15.25
N TYR A 129 6.93 4.10 16.43
CA TYR A 129 8.27 4.69 16.58
C TYR A 129 9.38 3.81 15.99
N PRO A 130 10.55 4.40 15.65
CA PRO A 130 11.68 3.66 15.11
C PRO A 130 12.03 2.41 15.94
N ARG A 131 12.38 1.32 15.25
CA ARG A 131 12.79 0.02 15.83
C ARG A 131 11.71 -0.68 16.69
N THR A 132 10.49 -0.15 16.77
CA THR A 132 9.38 -0.79 17.48
C THR A 132 9.04 -2.14 16.85
N ARG A 133 8.73 -3.14 17.69
CA ARG A 133 8.24 -4.46 17.26
C ARG A 133 6.76 -4.58 17.62
N VAL A 134 5.89 -4.58 16.62
CA VAL A 134 4.47 -4.90 16.81
C VAL A 134 4.28 -6.40 16.62
N ALA A 135 3.83 -7.08 17.66
CA ALA A 135 3.64 -8.53 17.62
C ALA A 135 2.57 -8.94 16.60
N ARG A 136 2.75 -10.11 15.99
CA ARG A 136 1.77 -10.73 15.08
C ARG A 136 0.38 -10.81 15.71
N ARG A 137 -0.68 -10.63 14.91
CA ARG A 137 -2.08 -10.75 15.33
C ARG A 137 -2.46 -9.87 16.53
N THR A 138 -1.81 -8.71 16.67
CA THR A 138 -2.16 -7.72 17.67
C THR A 138 -2.60 -6.40 17.04
N VAL A 139 -3.28 -5.56 17.82
CA VAL A 139 -3.63 -4.19 17.48
C VAL A 139 -2.69 -3.26 18.22
N PHE A 140 -1.86 -2.50 17.51
CA PHE A 140 -1.07 -1.41 18.05
C PHE A 140 -1.86 -0.11 17.96
N ARG A 141 -1.97 0.61 19.09
CA ARG A 141 -2.54 1.97 19.10
C ARG A 141 -1.74 2.87 20.01
N ASN A 142 -1.46 4.07 19.53
CA ASN A 142 -1.00 5.18 20.34
C ASN A 142 -1.51 6.49 19.73
N SER A 143 -1.27 7.59 20.44
CA SER A 143 -1.39 8.94 19.91
C SER A 143 -0.15 9.72 20.29
N THR A 144 0.19 10.74 19.50
CA THR A 144 1.28 11.68 19.80
C THR A 144 1.06 12.46 21.11
N GLY A 145 -0.14 12.43 21.68
CA GLY A 145 -0.53 13.10 22.93
C GLY A 145 -0.33 12.29 24.22
N GLY A 146 0.49 11.23 24.22
CA GLY A 146 0.95 10.60 25.47
C GLY A 146 0.18 9.34 25.92
N ASN A 147 -0.72 8.80 25.11
CA ASN A 147 -1.24 7.46 25.41
C ASN A 147 -0.14 6.42 25.15
N PRO A 148 0.26 5.63 26.17
CA PRO A 148 1.25 4.58 25.97
C PRO A 148 0.74 3.58 24.92
N PRO A 149 1.63 2.97 24.14
CA PRO A 149 1.24 2.00 23.14
C PRO A 149 0.44 0.88 23.78
N SER A 150 -0.78 0.67 23.29
CA SER A 150 -1.62 -0.46 23.67
C SER A 150 -1.52 -1.56 22.61
N ILE A 151 -1.39 -2.80 23.08
CA ILE A 151 -1.33 -4.00 22.26
C ILE A 151 -2.46 -4.93 22.72
N ALA A 152 -3.42 -5.20 21.84
CA ALA A 152 -4.54 -6.10 22.11
C ALA A 152 -4.64 -7.19 21.04
N ALA A 153 -5.27 -8.34 21.32
CA ALA A 153 -5.54 -9.32 20.26
C ALA A 153 -6.37 -8.70 19.12
N VAL A 154 -6.05 -9.08 17.87
CA VAL A 154 -6.75 -8.54 16.68
C VAL A 154 -8.21 -9.01 16.61
N GLY A 155 -8.50 -10.22 17.12
CA GLY A 155 -9.80 -10.86 17.04
C GLY A 155 -10.35 -10.81 15.61
N ASP A 156 -11.55 -10.27 15.49
CA ASP A 156 -12.32 -10.21 14.25
C ASP A 156 -12.18 -8.90 13.49
N ARG A 157 -11.39 -7.96 14.03
CA ARG A 157 -11.29 -6.58 13.53
C ARG A 157 -10.73 -6.49 12.11
N LEU A 158 -10.02 -7.52 11.64
CA LEU A 158 -9.49 -7.59 10.27
C LEU A 158 -10.51 -8.03 9.22
N ARG A 159 -11.72 -8.49 9.59
CA ARG A 159 -12.68 -9.06 8.64
C ARG A 159 -12.99 -8.14 7.46
N HIS A 160 -13.06 -6.83 7.71
CA HIS A 160 -13.39 -5.83 6.70
C HIS A 160 -12.16 -5.33 5.91
N TRP A 161 -10.96 -5.42 6.50
CA TRP A 161 -9.72 -4.88 5.94
C TRP A 161 -8.96 -5.95 5.16
N ARG A 162 -9.56 -6.40 4.04
CA ARG A 162 -8.94 -7.36 3.12
C ARG A 162 -8.65 -6.67 1.81
N ALA A 163 -7.42 -6.79 1.33
CA ALA A 163 -7.06 -6.31 -0.01
C ALA A 163 -7.94 -6.94 -1.12
N GLU A 164 -8.41 -8.17 -0.90
CA GLU A 164 -9.34 -8.87 -1.80
C GLU A 164 -10.68 -8.16 -1.97
N SER A 165 -11.13 -7.38 -0.97
CA SER A 165 -12.37 -6.59 -1.05
C SER A 165 -12.32 -5.53 -2.15
N TYR A 166 -11.12 -5.15 -2.62
CA TYR A 166 -10.94 -4.20 -3.72
C TYR A 166 -11.02 -4.86 -5.09
N THR A 167 -11.05 -6.19 -5.20
CA THR A 167 -11.11 -6.90 -6.49
C THR A 167 -12.30 -6.47 -7.37
N PRO A 168 -13.54 -6.33 -6.85
CA PRO A 168 -14.66 -5.85 -7.65
C PRO A 168 -14.48 -4.40 -8.12
N ILE A 169 -13.86 -3.56 -7.28
CA ILE A 169 -13.56 -2.16 -7.58
C ILE A 169 -12.51 -2.10 -8.69
N ILE A 170 -11.37 -2.80 -8.54
CA ILE A 170 -10.33 -2.92 -9.58
C ILE A 170 -10.94 -3.40 -10.90
N SER A 171 -11.84 -4.38 -10.84
CA SER A 171 -12.54 -4.90 -12.03
C SER A 171 -13.42 -3.83 -12.69
N ALA A 172 -14.13 -3.01 -11.91
CA ALA A 172 -14.90 -1.88 -12.43
C ALA A 172 -13.99 -0.84 -13.08
N TYR A 173 -12.90 -0.44 -12.41
CA TYR A 173 -11.89 0.45 -12.98
C TYR A 173 -11.33 -0.12 -14.29
N ARG A 174 -10.90 -1.39 -14.33
CA ARG A 174 -10.39 -2.00 -15.58
C ARG A 174 -11.40 -2.00 -16.73
N ARG A 175 -12.70 -2.12 -16.45
CA ARG A 175 -13.75 -2.13 -17.49
C ARG A 175 -14.09 -0.74 -18.04
N GLY A 176 -14.15 0.27 -17.17
CA GLY A 176 -14.62 1.61 -17.57
C GLY A 176 -13.55 2.69 -17.57
N TRP A 177 -12.32 2.39 -17.13
CA TRP A 177 -11.22 3.34 -17.14
C TRP A 177 -10.70 3.53 -18.56
N ASN A 178 -11.27 4.53 -19.24
CA ASN A 178 -10.74 5.05 -20.48
C ASN A 178 -10.07 6.40 -20.16
N VAL A 179 -8.73 6.41 -20.01
CA VAL A 179 -7.94 7.61 -19.62
C VAL A 179 -8.26 8.81 -20.51
N ARG A 180 -8.71 8.58 -21.75
CA ARG A 180 -9.11 9.62 -22.72
C ARG A 180 -10.48 10.27 -22.47
N GLN A 181 -11.33 9.72 -21.61
CA GLN A 181 -12.74 10.14 -21.48
C GLN A 181 -13.11 10.65 -20.07
N GLY A 182 -12.24 10.50 -19.06
CA GLY A 182 -12.53 11.02 -17.71
C GLY A 182 -13.75 10.38 -17.01
N VAL A 183 -14.30 9.28 -17.55
CA VAL A 183 -15.48 8.62 -16.99
C VAL A 183 -15.05 7.52 -16.01
N ILE A 184 -15.32 7.72 -14.73
CA ILE A 184 -15.24 6.66 -13.71
C ILE A 184 -16.55 5.87 -13.76
N PRO A 185 -16.53 4.54 -14.03
CA PRO A 185 -17.75 3.73 -14.01
C PRO A 185 -18.33 3.67 -12.58
N ARG A 186 -19.66 3.73 -12.48
CA ARG A 186 -20.38 3.61 -11.20
C ARG A 186 -20.00 2.31 -10.49
N SER A 187 -19.70 2.38 -9.18
CA SER A 187 -19.40 1.19 -8.39
C SER A 187 -20.60 0.21 -8.42
N PRO A 188 -20.37 -1.12 -8.43
CA PRO A 188 -21.44 -2.07 -8.26
C PRO A 188 -22.01 -1.87 -6.84
N ARG A 189 -23.25 -1.39 -6.72
CA ARG A 189 -23.93 -1.32 -5.42
C ARG A 189 -23.89 -2.69 -4.76
N SER A 190 -23.58 -2.74 -3.47
CA SER A 190 -23.67 -3.97 -2.68
C SER A 190 -25.12 -4.45 -2.66
N ARG A 191 -25.35 -5.76 -2.69
CA ARG A 191 -26.69 -6.36 -2.58
C ARG A 191 -27.38 -6.12 -1.22
N ALA A 192 -26.73 -5.42 -0.28
CA ALA A 192 -27.22 -5.22 1.08
C ALA A 192 -28.17 -4.02 1.25
N ASP A 193 -28.38 -3.20 0.20
CA ASP A 193 -29.26 -2.01 0.25
C ASP A 193 -30.56 -2.20 -0.56
N ARG A 194 -31.22 -3.36 -0.47
CA ARG A 194 -32.56 -3.58 -1.00
C ARG A 194 -33.46 -4.21 0.05
#